data_AF-A0A6F9DRW7-F1
#
_entry.id   AF-A0A6F9DRW7-F1
#
_cell.length_a   1.000
_cell.length_b   1.000
_cell.length_c   1.000
_cell.angle_alpha   90.00
_cell.angle_beta   90.00
_cell.angle_gamma   90.00
#
_symmetry.space_group_name_H-M   'P 1'
#
loop_
_entity.id
_entity.type
_entity.pdbx_description
1 polymer ?
#
loop_
_entity_poly.entity_id
_entity_poly.type
_entity_poly.pdbx_seq_one_letter_code
_entity_poly.pdbx_strand_id
1 'polypeptide(L)'
;MGQIVTDLKQLADCLGKNLDDAIIIMHHILHEMRKSNTHTNDSQCHFLDMSGREKWEDAFQKRFLSHVFVNTDSVLNKAHQVILDAGKLTEKPLHRMVYEINQCQDLGKGLVEWKNPALWKYRNHINLQHLKLRLEATDETAGRVGVVLKVLLNMEDLELIQHIRLILQVQSAFITKYRHKVDIHEANRFTLQDYLNGTDEDLMMYIKIWNIVRKRLVNAHRYNTLKQYYDTDMDMESSISMCLPSDRGKGCCALVFIEYLIELQNGLLHKCRELILPTPVFQQIDAPDVSSKHLVCINLHHDLLPLVLANSQYEATVVSGNTHLAITYNLHVLQRKVEENFILRKRIIKKETIPRMTYPQDVGLGKDCQVLQKSVKQIPLPVTLTQTIDNAALHARKADISEAVRYVTLIIQFLGKIGGSEGEQKICDYAKNELTLPVDETGMIPPSAQFRHCLSLYERLSWHRSLISIQIGQNPFEMVQTADDERGNGVVWRETIKFIKMSDKLEEEVKKALRSLNIEKLQLELNSLMMVGPDLQEDWSLADCLFAYLDGKYDDTDNNWCYQIPEQVLVKHSLQLFKISMKFMAAPKQLSE
;
A
#
# COMPACT_ATOMS: atom_id res chain seq x y z
N MET A 1 -12.76 -20.71 26.72
CA MET A 1 -11.92 -20.74 27.94
C MET A 1 -10.56 -20.07 27.72
N GLY A 2 -9.77 -20.44 26.68
CA GLY A 2 -8.46 -19.82 26.45
C GLY A 2 -8.49 -18.29 26.26
N GLN A 3 -9.42 -17.76 25.47
CA GLN A 3 -9.58 -16.31 25.26
C GLN A 3 -9.91 -15.54 26.55
N ILE A 4 -10.89 -16.01 27.34
CA ILE A 4 -11.28 -15.38 28.61
C ILE A 4 -10.10 -15.25 29.59
N VAL A 5 -9.24 -16.29 29.68
CA VAL A 5 -8.06 -16.25 30.54
C VAL A 5 -7.04 -15.22 30.03
N THR A 6 -6.87 -15.11 28.72
CA THR A 6 -6.02 -14.08 28.10
C THR A 6 -6.57 -12.68 28.37
N ASP A 7 -7.88 -12.48 28.23
CA ASP A 7 -8.54 -11.19 28.46
C ASP A 7 -8.43 -10.76 29.93
N LEU A 8 -8.61 -11.69 30.87
CA LEU A 8 -8.45 -11.41 32.31
C LEU A 8 -6.99 -11.05 32.67
N LYS A 9 -6.00 -11.70 32.03
CA LYS A 9 -4.60 -11.33 32.20
C LYS A 9 -4.32 -9.95 31.65
N GLN A 10 -4.82 -9.65 30.46
CA GLN A 10 -4.70 -8.31 29.86
C GLN A 10 -5.37 -7.25 30.73
N LEU A 11 -6.53 -7.54 31.31
CA LEU A 11 -7.20 -6.64 32.24
C LEU A 11 -6.36 -6.40 33.50
N ALA A 12 -5.82 -7.46 34.10
CA ALA A 12 -4.93 -7.36 35.26
C ALA A 12 -3.67 -6.53 34.95
N ASP A 13 -3.04 -6.79 33.80
CA ASP A 13 -1.85 -6.07 33.34
C ASP A 13 -2.14 -4.59 33.09
N CYS A 14 -3.28 -4.28 32.44
CA CYS A 14 -3.71 -2.91 32.22
C CYS A 14 -3.88 -2.18 33.55
N LEU A 15 -4.66 -2.74 34.47
CA LEU A 15 -4.93 -2.16 35.79
C LEU A 15 -3.69 -2.10 36.68
N GLY A 16 -2.63 -2.82 36.33
CA GLY A 16 -1.48 -3.03 37.19
C GLY A 16 -1.87 -3.73 38.50
N LYS A 17 -2.81 -4.67 38.46
CA LYS A 17 -3.29 -5.40 39.64
C LYS A 17 -3.07 -6.90 39.47
N ASN A 18 -3.26 -7.66 40.54
CA ASN A 18 -3.18 -9.11 40.44
C ASN A 18 -4.42 -9.69 39.71
N LEU A 19 -4.36 -10.97 39.34
CA LEU A 19 -5.45 -11.64 38.64
C LEU A 19 -6.74 -11.69 39.48
N ASP A 20 -6.61 -11.83 40.81
CA ASP A 20 -7.74 -11.90 41.72
C ASP A 20 -8.50 -10.57 41.79
N ASP A 21 -7.80 -9.44 41.76
CA ASP A 21 -8.35 -8.10 41.72
C ASP A 21 -9.08 -7.84 40.40
N ALA A 22 -8.52 -8.29 39.27
CA ALA A 22 -9.20 -8.24 37.99
C ALA A 22 -10.51 -9.06 38.00
N ILE A 23 -10.47 -10.25 38.62
CA ILE A 23 -11.66 -11.10 38.81
C ILE A 23 -12.70 -10.40 39.71
N ILE A 24 -12.27 -9.79 40.82
CA ILE A 24 -13.15 -9.03 41.74
C ILE A 24 -13.82 -7.85 41.01
N ILE A 25 -13.06 -7.11 40.19
CA ILE A 25 -13.61 -6.01 39.37
C ILE A 25 -14.64 -6.54 38.39
N MET A 26 -14.35 -7.64 37.69
CA MET A 26 -15.32 -8.26 36.77
C MET A 26 -16.58 -8.72 37.51
N HIS A 27 -16.45 -9.33 38.69
CA HIS A 27 -17.59 -9.69 39.53
C HIS A 27 -18.39 -8.46 39.98
N HIS A 28 -17.71 -7.35 40.27
CA HIS A 28 -18.37 -6.09 40.62
C HIS A 28 -19.16 -5.53 39.44
N ILE A 29 -18.59 -5.51 38.23
CA ILE A 29 -19.29 -5.09 37.00
C ILE A 29 -20.53 -5.95 36.78
N LEU A 30 -20.41 -7.28 36.88
CA LEU A 30 -21.54 -8.20 36.74
C LEU A 30 -22.62 -7.96 37.81
N HIS A 31 -22.23 -7.64 39.04
CA HIS A 31 -23.16 -7.31 40.11
C HIS A 31 -23.86 -5.98 39.89
N GLU A 32 -23.17 -4.96 39.39
CA GLU A 32 -23.76 -3.67 39.00
C GLU A 32 -24.71 -3.85 37.81
N MET A 33 -24.35 -4.67 36.82
CA MET A 33 -25.27 -5.07 35.74
C MET A 33 -26.55 -5.70 36.30
N ARG A 34 -26.41 -6.64 37.24
CA ARG A 34 -27.57 -7.30 37.89
C ARG A 34 -28.43 -6.32 38.70
N LYS A 35 -27.82 -5.39 39.43
CA LYS A 35 -28.54 -4.37 40.22
C LYS A 35 -29.26 -3.35 39.35
N SER A 36 -28.71 -3.04 38.18
CA SER A 36 -29.24 -2.05 37.25
C SER A 36 -30.53 -2.46 36.53
N ASN A 37 -31.25 -3.45 37.08
CA ASN A 37 -32.56 -3.98 36.67
C ASN A 37 -33.71 -2.95 36.84
N THR A 38 -33.45 -1.68 36.51
CA THR A 38 -34.48 -0.68 36.32
C THR A 38 -34.87 -0.70 34.84
N HIS A 39 -36.18 -0.88 34.59
CA HIS A 39 -36.81 -0.85 33.27
C HIS A 39 -36.45 0.43 32.51
N THR A 40 -35.36 0.42 31.76
CA THR A 40 -35.06 1.46 30.78
C THR A 40 -35.65 0.99 29.46
N ASN A 41 -36.67 1.72 28.99
CA ASN A 41 -37.14 1.73 27.60
C ASN A 41 -36.05 2.28 26.65
N ASP A 42 -34.80 1.85 26.83
CA ASP A 42 -33.72 2.18 25.92
C ASP A 42 -33.78 1.19 24.76
N SER A 43 -34.27 1.72 23.65
CA SER A 43 -34.05 1.30 22.26
C SER A 43 -33.35 -0.06 22.15
N GLN A 44 -34.08 -1.09 21.73
CA GLN A 44 -33.50 -2.38 21.36
C GLN A 44 -32.29 -2.13 20.45
N CYS A 45 -31.07 -2.24 21.00
CA CYS A 45 -29.85 -2.13 20.23
C CYS A 45 -29.79 -3.37 19.34
N HIS A 46 -30.28 -3.27 18.12
CA HIS A 46 -30.18 -4.33 17.15
C HIS A 46 -28.71 -4.45 16.70
N PHE A 47 -28.07 -5.57 17.00
CA PHE A 47 -26.70 -5.90 16.58
C PHE A 47 -26.57 -6.24 15.08
N LEU A 48 -27.54 -5.83 14.25
CA LEU A 48 -27.56 -6.11 12.82
C LEU A 48 -26.70 -5.12 12.03
N ASP A 49 -26.59 -3.88 12.51
CA ASP A 49 -25.85 -2.80 11.85
C ASP A 49 -24.66 -2.31 12.71
N MET A 50 -23.58 -1.86 12.06
CA MET A 50 -22.40 -1.27 12.73
C MET A 50 -22.78 -0.11 13.66
N SER A 51 -23.71 0.76 13.23
CA SER A 51 -24.22 1.87 14.06
C SER A 51 -24.98 1.39 15.31
N GLY A 52 -25.68 0.25 15.21
CA GLY A 52 -26.36 -0.37 16.34
C GLY A 52 -25.36 -0.89 17.38
N ARG A 53 -24.24 -1.47 16.92
CA ARG A 53 -23.14 -1.92 17.77
C ARG A 53 -22.44 -0.76 18.47
N GLU A 54 -22.08 0.30 17.74
CA GLU A 54 -21.43 1.50 18.31
C GLU A 54 -22.28 2.14 19.41
N LYS A 55 -23.60 2.25 19.19
CA LYS A 55 -24.54 2.78 20.21
C LYS A 55 -24.58 1.90 21.46
N TRP A 56 -24.56 0.58 21.30
CA TRP A 56 -24.51 -0.34 22.42
C TRP A 56 -23.18 -0.22 23.19
N GLU A 57 -22.05 -0.15 22.48
CA GLU A 57 -20.71 0.00 23.08
C GLU A 57 -20.63 1.29 23.92
N ASP A 58 -21.09 2.42 23.40
CA ASP A 58 -21.10 3.72 24.10
C ASP A 58 -22.03 3.70 25.33
N ALA A 59 -23.25 3.14 25.19
CA ALA A 59 -24.19 3.01 26.29
C ALA A 59 -23.65 2.07 27.40
N PHE A 60 -23.06 0.95 27.02
CA PHE A 60 -22.46 -0.02 27.93
C PHE A 60 -21.28 0.59 28.70
N GLN A 61 -20.38 1.28 27.99
CA GLN A 61 -19.22 1.95 28.59
C GLN A 61 -19.67 3.03 29.59
N LYS A 62 -20.59 3.91 29.19
CA LYS A 62 -21.08 5.00 30.05
C LYS A 62 -21.76 4.48 31.31
N ARG A 63 -22.57 3.43 31.20
CA ARG A 63 -23.39 2.92 32.31
C ARG A 63 -22.62 2.05 33.29
N PHE A 64 -21.75 1.17 32.80
CA PHE A 64 -21.16 0.11 33.64
C PHE A 64 -19.65 0.24 33.85
N LEU A 65 -18.91 0.69 32.83
CA LEU A 65 -17.44 0.67 32.89
C LEU A 65 -16.88 1.96 33.52
N SER A 66 -17.40 3.12 33.13
CA SER A 66 -16.88 4.44 33.54
C SER A 66 -16.74 4.58 35.07
N HIS A 67 -17.81 4.29 35.81
CA HIS A 67 -17.84 4.44 37.27
C HIS A 67 -16.91 3.45 37.98
N VAL A 68 -16.82 2.22 37.48
CA VAL A 68 -15.98 1.17 38.10
C VAL A 68 -14.51 1.51 37.93
N PHE A 69 -14.09 1.93 36.74
CA PHE A 69 -12.69 2.23 36.46
C PHE A 69 -12.21 3.54 37.12
N VAL A 70 -13.08 4.55 37.28
CA VAL A 70 -12.74 5.77 38.03
C VAL A 70 -12.52 5.51 39.52
N ASN A 71 -13.29 4.60 40.13
CA ASN A 71 -13.27 4.33 41.57
C ASN A 71 -12.64 2.99 41.95
N THR A 72 -11.80 2.42 41.07
CA THR A 72 -11.27 1.05 41.16
C THR A 72 -10.69 0.71 42.54
N ASP A 73 -9.80 1.55 43.09
CA ASP A 73 -9.16 1.28 44.38
C ASP A 73 -10.16 1.27 45.56
N SER A 74 -11.19 2.11 45.51
CA SER A 74 -12.23 2.13 46.55
C SER A 74 -13.12 0.89 46.50
N VAL A 75 -13.41 0.39 45.29
CA VAL A 75 -14.18 -0.83 45.05
C VAL A 75 -13.40 -2.04 45.52
N LEU A 76 -12.12 -2.13 45.15
CA LEU A 76 -11.22 -3.20 45.58
C LEU A 76 -11.06 -3.22 47.09
N ASN A 77 -10.80 -2.09 47.73
CA ASN A 77 -10.62 -2.03 49.18
C ASN A 77 -11.89 -2.49 49.94
N LYS A 78 -13.08 -2.08 49.49
CA LYS A 78 -14.35 -2.55 50.07
C LYS A 78 -14.57 -4.04 49.85
N ALA A 79 -14.28 -4.54 48.65
CA ALA A 79 -14.43 -5.95 48.33
C ALA A 79 -13.46 -6.82 49.13
N HIS A 80 -12.20 -6.39 49.26
CA HIS A 80 -11.20 -7.04 50.12
C HIS A 80 -11.69 -7.05 51.56
N GLN A 81 -12.13 -5.93 52.14
CA GLN A 81 -12.69 -5.90 53.50
C GLN A 81 -13.81 -6.93 53.69
N VAL A 82 -14.77 -7.00 52.76
CA VAL A 82 -15.87 -7.99 52.83
C VAL A 82 -15.35 -9.43 52.73
N ILE A 83 -14.35 -9.70 51.89
CA ILE A 83 -13.74 -11.04 51.77
C ILE A 83 -12.98 -11.41 53.06
N LEU A 84 -12.31 -10.45 53.69
CA LEU A 84 -11.60 -10.62 54.95
C LEU A 84 -12.56 -10.89 56.12
N ASP A 85 -13.70 -10.19 56.15
CA ASP A 85 -14.71 -10.32 57.20
C ASP A 85 -15.56 -11.59 57.02
N ALA A 86 -15.88 -11.98 55.78
CA ALA A 86 -16.69 -13.16 55.47
C ALA A 86 -15.90 -14.47 55.57
N GLY A 87 -14.59 -14.43 55.33
CA GLY A 87 -13.73 -15.60 55.43
C GLY A 87 -13.13 -15.73 56.83
N LYS A 88 -13.27 -16.93 57.43
CA LYS A 88 -12.26 -17.46 58.38
C LYS A 88 -10.85 -17.59 57.75
N LEU A 89 -10.60 -16.92 56.63
CA LEU A 89 -9.35 -16.83 55.87
C LEU A 89 -8.27 -16.08 56.65
N THR A 90 -8.66 -15.26 57.63
CA THR A 90 -7.76 -14.71 58.64
C THR A 90 -7.11 -15.77 59.53
N GLU A 91 -7.54 -17.04 59.54
CA GLU A 91 -6.88 -18.10 60.32
C GLU A 91 -5.69 -18.75 59.57
N LYS A 92 -5.62 -18.60 58.24
CA LYS A 92 -4.55 -19.21 57.42
C LYS A 92 -3.33 -18.28 57.30
N PRO A 93 -2.11 -18.75 57.65
CA PRO A 93 -0.92 -17.90 57.71
C PRO A 93 -0.51 -17.33 56.34
N LEU A 94 -0.67 -18.09 55.26
CA LEU A 94 -0.35 -17.64 53.91
C LEU A 94 -1.26 -16.50 53.45
N HIS A 95 -2.54 -16.54 53.79
CA HIS A 95 -3.52 -15.52 53.39
C HIS A 95 -3.27 -14.19 54.12
N ARG A 96 -2.85 -14.22 55.39
CA ARG A 96 -2.41 -13.02 56.12
C ARG A 96 -1.18 -12.38 55.46
N MET A 97 -0.26 -13.19 54.95
CA MET A 97 0.93 -12.70 54.24
C MET A 97 0.58 -12.11 52.87
N VAL A 98 -0.26 -12.79 52.08
CA VAL A 98 -0.61 -12.40 50.70
C VAL A 98 -1.50 -11.15 50.64
N TYR A 99 -2.49 -11.04 51.52
CA TYR A 99 -3.37 -9.86 51.59
C TYR A 99 -2.84 -8.76 52.51
N GLU A 100 -1.57 -8.88 52.95
CA GLU A 100 -0.87 -7.89 53.76
C GLU A 100 -1.59 -7.47 55.06
N ILE A 101 -2.37 -8.38 55.65
CA ILE A 101 -3.20 -8.14 56.83
C ILE A 101 -2.33 -8.25 58.09
N ASN A 102 -2.32 -7.22 58.93
CA ASN A 102 -1.67 -7.19 60.26
C ASN A 102 -0.16 -7.46 60.28
N GLN A 103 0.62 -6.78 59.43
CA GLN A 103 2.09 -6.86 59.51
C GLN A 103 2.76 -5.77 60.36
N CYS A 104 2.00 -4.83 60.93
CA CYS A 104 2.50 -3.95 61.99
C CYS A 104 2.24 -4.59 63.35
N GLN A 105 3.06 -5.56 63.73
CA GLN A 105 3.39 -5.70 65.14
C GLN A 105 4.53 -4.73 65.40
N ASP A 106 4.34 -3.82 66.36
CA ASP A 106 5.35 -2.88 66.83
C ASP A 106 6.71 -3.58 66.96
N LEU A 107 7.59 -3.38 65.98
CA LEU A 107 8.97 -3.77 66.10
C LEU A 107 9.56 -2.87 67.19
N GLY A 108 9.70 -3.44 68.39
CA GLY A 108 10.24 -2.73 69.56
C GLY A 108 11.47 -1.91 69.17
N LYS A 109 11.51 -0.67 69.68
CA LYS A 109 12.57 0.32 69.40
C LYS A 109 13.95 -0.36 69.47
N GLY A 110 14.58 -0.59 68.31
CA GLY A 110 15.91 -1.19 68.22
C GLY A 110 16.14 -2.24 67.13
N LEU A 111 15.12 -2.69 66.38
CA LEU A 111 15.32 -3.59 65.25
C LEU A 111 15.56 -2.85 63.92
N VAL A 112 16.69 -3.21 63.30
CA VAL A 112 17.21 -2.86 61.98
C VAL A 112 16.07 -2.71 60.94
N GLU A 113 15.91 -1.50 60.37
CA GLU A 113 14.76 -1.04 59.54
C GLU A 113 14.27 -2.03 58.45
N TRP A 114 15.19 -2.77 57.84
CA TRP A 114 15.08 -3.84 56.84
C TRP A 114 14.14 -5.00 57.24
N LYS A 115 13.90 -5.21 58.54
CA LYS A 115 12.95 -6.21 59.05
C LYS A 115 11.50 -5.71 59.07
N ASN A 116 11.25 -4.46 58.68
CA ASN A 116 9.89 -3.93 58.58
C ASN A 116 9.16 -4.59 57.41
N PRO A 117 8.05 -5.31 57.66
CA PRO A 117 7.29 -5.95 56.59
C PRO A 117 6.72 -4.96 55.56
N ALA A 118 6.55 -3.69 55.92
CA ALA A 118 6.16 -2.62 55.00
C ALA A 118 7.15 -2.41 53.84
N LEU A 119 8.42 -2.81 54.00
CA LEU A 119 9.42 -2.74 52.93
C LEU A 119 9.20 -3.82 51.85
N TRP A 120 8.61 -4.95 52.25
CA TRP A 120 8.43 -6.16 51.44
C TRP A 120 7.03 -6.27 50.81
N LYS A 121 6.20 -5.23 50.98
CA LYS A 121 4.90 -5.12 50.31
C LYS A 121 5.06 -5.13 48.79
N TYR A 122 4.11 -5.76 48.11
CA TYR A 122 4.09 -5.75 46.65
C TYR A 122 3.81 -4.32 46.17
N ARG A 123 4.61 -3.85 45.22
CA ARG A 123 4.47 -2.50 44.64
C ARG A 123 4.21 -2.63 43.16
N ASN A 124 3.24 -1.86 42.68
CA ASN A 124 3.03 -1.72 41.25
C ASN A 124 4.29 -1.06 40.65
N HIS A 125 4.83 -1.70 39.62
CA HIS A 125 5.94 -1.15 38.88
C HIS A 125 5.43 -0.19 37.81
N ILE A 126 6.16 0.90 37.60
CA ILE A 126 5.90 1.83 36.51
C ILE A 126 6.08 1.09 35.18
N ASN A 127 5.00 0.96 34.42
CA ASN A 127 5.01 0.43 33.06
C ASN A 127 4.25 1.38 32.11
N LEU A 128 4.36 1.16 30.79
CA LEU A 128 3.71 2.00 29.79
C LEU A 128 2.17 1.82 29.77
N GLN A 129 1.68 0.63 30.12
CA GLN A 129 0.24 0.34 30.16
C GLN A 129 -0.47 1.09 31.30
N HIS A 130 0.17 1.18 32.46
CA HIS A 130 -0.30 1.96 33.61
C HIS A 130 -0.28 3.46 33.31
N LEU A 131 0.75 3.94 32.59
CA LEU A 131 0.75 5.32 32.09
C LEU A 131 -0.41 5.56 31.12
N LYS A 132 -0.65 4.62 30.19
CA LYS A 132 -1.77 4.69 29.24
C LYS A 132 -3.11 4.77 29.95
N LEU A 133 -3.39 3.87 30.89
CA LEU A 133 -4.63 3.91 31.68
C LEU A 133 -4.78 5.22 32.45
N ARG A 134 -3.69 5.72 33.03
CA ARG A 134 -3.75 6.98 33.78
C ARG A 134 -4.06 8.18 32.87
N LEU A 135 -3.53 8.19 31.64
CA LEU A 135 -3.86 9.20 30.63
C LEU A 135 -5.29 9.08 30.10
N GLU A 136 -5.86 7.87 30.10
CA GLU A 136 -7.26 7.64 29.77
C GLU A 136 -8.21 8.05 30.90
N ALA A 137 -7.77 7.92 32.17
CA ALA A 137 -8.53 8.29 33.35
C ALA A 137 -8.53 9.80 33.66
N THR A 138 -7.54 10.56 33.18
CA THR A 138 -7.54 12.03 33.32
C THR A 138 -8.59 12.67 32.41
N ASP A 139 -9.55 13.39 33.01
CA ASP A 139 -10.63 14.11 32.31
C ASP A 139 -10.08 15.06 31.23
N GLU A 140 -10.74 15.07 30.05
CA GLU A 140 -10.43 15.94 28.91
C GLU A 140 -10.50 17.44 29.26
N THR A 141 -11.19 17.79 30.35
CA THR A 141 -11.37 19.15 30.87
C THR A 141 -10.20 19.65 31.72
N ALA A 142 -9.28 18.78 32.16
CA ALA A 142 -8.22 19.12 33.12
C ALA A 142 -6.97 19.80 32.51
N GLY A 143 -7.05 20.25 31.26
CA GLY A 143 -5.96 20.92 30.54
C GLY A 143 -5.21 19.97 29.60
N ARG A 144 -4.56 20.53 28.56
CA ARG A 144 -3.90 19.81 27.45
C ARG A 144 -2.66 18.98 27.85
N VAL A 145 -2.54 18.59 29.12
CA VAL A 145 -1.39 17.89 29.70
C VAL A 145 -1.56 16.38 29.48
N GLY A 146 -0.56 15.75 28.87
CA GLY A 146 -0.54 14.31 28.54
C GLY A 146 -1.18 13.94 27.20
N VAL A 147 -1.78 14.87 26.46
CA VAL A 147 -2.61 14.52 25.26
C VAL A 147 -1.75 13.98 24.12
N VAL A 148 -0.55 14.52 23.91
CA VAL A 148 0.38 14.01 22.89
C VAL A 148 0.88 12.60 23.25
N LEU A 149 1.13 12.32 24.54
CA LEU A 149 1.48 10.99 25.02
C LEU A 149 0.33 10.00 24.81
N LYS A 150 -0.92 10.43 25.05
CA LYS A 150 -2.13 9.64 24.80
C LYS A 150 -2.24 9.29 23.32
N VAL A 151 -2.02 10.24 22.40
CA VAL A 151 -2.02 9.96 20.96
C VAL A 151 -0.95 8.92 20.62
N LEU A 152 0.30 9.11 21.06
CA LEU A 152 1.40 8.19 20.77
C LEU A 152 1.15 6.76 21.29
N LEU A 153 0.67 6.61 22.53
CA LEU A 153 0.39 5.31 23.15
C LEU A 153 -0.85 4.62 22.58
N ASN A 154 -1.72 5.36 21.88
CA ASN A 154 -2.91 4.85 21.21
C ASN A 154 -2.69 4.58 19.72
N MET A 155 -1.55 4.96 19.16
CA MET A 155 -1.24 4.64 17.77
C MET A 155 -0.78 3.19 17.64
N GLU A 156 -1.55 2.42 16.89
CA GLU A 156 -1.09 1.15 16.37
C GLU A 156 0.05 1.38 15.36
N ASP A 157 0.98 0.44 15.27
CA ASP A 157 2.05 0.43 14.26
C ASP A 157 3.04 1.61 14.31
N LEU A 158 3.13 2.33 15.44
CA LEU A 158 4.06 3.45 15.62
C LEU A 158 5.52 3.08 15.27
N GLU A 159 5.95 1.89 15.67
CA GLU A 159 7.30 1.39 15.42
C GLU A 159 7.57 1.17 13.91
N LEU A 160 6.54 0.98 13.09
CA LEU A 160 6.70 0.75 11.66
C LEU A 160 7.14 2.00 10.89
N ILE A 161 6.89 3.19 11.43
CA ILE A 161 7.29 4.48 10.83
C ILE A 161 8.81 4.53 10.60
N GLN A 162 9.61 3.91 11.48
CA GLN A 162 11.07 3.91 11.34
C GLN A 162 11.55 3.19 10.06
N HIS A 163 10.73 2.30 9.50
CA HIS A 163 11.08 1.49 8.34
C HIS A 163 10.67 2.11 6.99
N ILE A 164 10.01 3.27 6.99
CA ILE A 164 9.63 4.00 5.76
C ILE A 164 10.84 4.19 4.84
N ARG A 165 11.98 4.58 5.40
CA ARG A 165 13.22 4.78 4.62
C ARG A 165 13.69 3.49 3.96
N LEU A 166 13.74 2.39 4.71
CA LEU A 166 14.19 1.08 4.21
C LEU A 166 13.29 0.63 3.05
N ILE A 167 11.97 0.77 3.22
CA ILE A 167 10.98 0.41 2.19
C ILE A 167 11.19 1.22 0.91
N LEU A 168 11.38 2.55 1.04
CA LEU A 168 11.67 3.41 -0.11
C LEU A 168 13.00 3.08 -0.79
N GLN A 169 14.03 2.71 -0.03
CA GLN A 169 15.32 2.30 -0.57
C GLN A 169 15.21 1.00 -1.38
N VAL A 170 14.53 -0.01 -0.84
CA VAL A 170 14.25 -1.27 -1.54
C VAL A 170 13.48 -0.98 -2.83
N GLN A 171 12.35 -0.27 -2.75
CA GLN A 171 11.54 0.08 -3.93
C GLN A 171 12.35 0.86 -4.98
N SER A 172 13.18 1.81 -4.56
CA SER A 172 14.03 2.59 -5.47
C SER A 172 15.12 1.74 -6.13
N ALA A 173 15.69 0.77 -5.42
CA ALA A 173 16.64 -0.19 -5.97
C ALA A 173 15.98 -1.10 -7.02
N PHE A 174 14.77 -1.59 -6.74
CA PHE A 174 13.96 -2.36 -7.70
C PHE A 174 13.61 -1.54 -8.93
N ILE A 175 13.14 -0.29 -8.75
CA ILE A 175 12.88 0.63 -9.87
C ILE A 175 14.15 0.84 -10.67
N THR A 176 15.28 1.16 -10.05
CA THR A 176 16.54 1.44 -10.78
C THR A 176 17.00 0.23 -11.61
N LYS A 177 16.82 -0.99 -11.10
CA LYS A 177 17.21 -2.22 -11.82
C LYS A 177 16.27 -2.53 -12.99
N TYR A 178 14.96 -2.39 -12.80
CA TYR A 178 13.95 -2.91 -13.72
C TYR A 178 13.24 -1.86 -14.57
N ARG A 179 13.40 -0.57 -14.25
CA ARG A 179 12.79 0.53 -14.99
C ARG A 179 13.14 0.42 -16.46
N HIS A 180 12.09 0.39 -17.28
CA HIS A 180 12.13 0.19 -18.73
C HIS A 180 12.72 -1.16 -19.21
N LYS A 181 13.28 -2.04 -18.37
CA LYS A 181 13.87 -3.32 -18.80
C LYS A 181 12.93 -4.52 -18.72
N VAL A 182 11.87 -4.41 -17.92
CA VAL A 182 10.98 -5.53 -17.61
C VAL A 182 9.54 -5.10 -17.82
N ASP A 183 8.76 -5.99 -18.41
CA ASP A 183 7.33 -5.82 -18.63
C ASP A 183 6.50 -6.24 -17.39
N ILE A 184 5.25 -5.81 -17.27
CA ILE A 184 4.37 -6.17 -16.13
C ILE A 184 4.21 -7.69 -15.99
N HIS A 185 4.12 -8.41 -17.10
CA HIS A 185 4.04 -9.87 -17.08
C HIS A 185 5.36 -10.53 -16.65
N GLU A 186 6.49 -9.96 -17.02
CA GLU A 186 7.80 -10.46 -16.62
C GLU A 186 8.06 -10.18 -15.14
N ALA A 187 7.69 -8.99 -14.66
CA ALA A 187 7.73 -8.64 -13.23
C ALA A 187 6.80 -9.52 -12.37
N ASN A 188 5.73 -10.06 -12.96
CA ASN A 188 4.85 -11.01 -12.29
C ASN A 188 5.41 -12.45 -12.30
N ARG A 189 6.24 -12.79 -13.28
CA ARG A 189 6.87 -14.11 -13.42
C ARG A 189 8.14 -14.24 -12.59
N PHE A 190 8.97 -13.21 -12.55
CA PHE A 190 10.19 -13.22 -11.76
C PHE A 190 9.86 -13.20 -10.27
N THR A 191 10.57 -14.05 -9.52
CA THR A 191 10.45 -14.17 -8.08
C THR A 191 11.43 -13.24 -7.38
N LEU A 192 11.17 -12.92 -6.11
CA LEU A 192 12.12 -12.16 -5.29
C LEU A 192 13.46 -12.91 -5.14
N GLN A 193 13.46 -14.25 -5.22
CA GLN A 193 14.68 -15.05 -5.25
C GLN A 193 15.54 -14.79 -6.50
N ASP A 194 14.93 -14.58 -7.67
CA ASP A 194 15.66 -14.28 -8.92
C ASP A 194 16.38 -12.93 -8.88
N TYR A 195 15.95 -12.03 -7.99
CA TYR A 195 16.60 -10.73 -7.78
C TYR A 195 17.90 -10.84 -6.97
N LEU A 196 18.01 -11.87 -6.13
CA LEU A 196 19.04 -12.00 -5.12
C LEU A 196 20.30 -12.68 -5.65
N ASN A 197 21.41 -11.95 -5.61
CA ASN A 197 22.76 -12.53 -5.71
C ASN A 197 23.32 -12.89 -4.30
N GLY A 198 22.47 -13.02 -3.27
CA GLY A 198 22.85 -13.23 -1.86
C GLY A 198 21.69 -13.05 -0.87
N THR A 199 21.96 -12.93 0.44
CA THR A 199 20.95 -12.58 1.46
C THR A 199 20.88 -11.07 1.65
N ASP A 200 19.86 -10.42 1.11
CA ASP A 200 19.59 -8.99 1.32
C ASP A 200 18.73 -8.82 2.59
N GLU A 201 19.34 -8.32 3.67
CA GLU A 201 18.66 -8.09 4.95
C GLU A 201 17.53 -7.07 4.83
N ASP A 202 17.66 -6.08 3.94
CA ASP A 202 16.66 -5.03 3.73
C ASP A 202 15.41 -5.61 3.08
N LEU A 203 15.56 -6.51 2.10
CA LEU A 203 14.43 -7.20 1.47
C LEU A 203 13.73 -8.14 2.47
N MET A 204 14.47 -8.86 3.30
CA MET A 204 13.89 -9.69 4.35
C MET A 204 13.09 -8.87 5.36
N MET A 205 13.57 -7.67 5.68
CA MET A 205 12.85 -6.75 6.56
C MET A 205 11.60 -6.20 5.88
N TYR A 206 11.66 -5.86 4.59
CA TYR A 206 10.51 -5.46 3.78
C TYR A 206 9.38 -6.53 3.84
N ILE A 207 9.73 -7.80 3.60
CA ILE A 207 8.79 -8.93 3.64
C ILE A 207 8.15 -9.06 5.03
N LYS A 208 8.97 -8.99 6.09
CA LYS A 208 8.47 -9.06 7.48
C LYS A 208 7.47 -7.96 7.79
N ILE A 209 7.78 -6.71 7.43
CA ILE A 209 6.89 -5.57 7.70
C ILE A 209 5.60 -5.70 6.89
N TRP A 210 5.69 -6.10 5.62
CA TRP A 210 4.50 -6.36 4.81
C TRP A 210 3.57 -7.37 5.48
N ASN A 211 4.11 -8.51 5.96
CA ASN A 211 3.30 -9.56 6.61
C ASN A 211 2.63 -9.10 7.91
N ILE A 212 3.21 -8.13 8.62
CA ILE A 212 2.59 -7.50 9.80
C ILE A 212 1.38 -6.64 9.38
N VAL A 213 1.54 -5.83 8.33
CA VAL A 213 0.56 -4.79 7.97
C VAL A 213 -0.52 -5.27 7.00
N ARG A 214 -0.28 -6.32 6.21
CA ARG A 214 -1.14 -6.74 5.08
C ARG A 214 -2.63 -6.85 5.43
N LYS A 215 -2.97 -7.39 6.60
CA LYS A 215 -4.37 -7.56 7.05
C LYS A 215 -5.06 -6.23 7.34
N ARG A 216 -4.30 -5.20 7.70
CA ARG A 216 -4.81 -3.83 7.95
C ARG A 216 -4.96 -3.04 6.65
N LEU A 217 -4.09 -3.30 5.65
CA LEU A 217 -4.17 -2.66 4.33
C LEU A 217 -5.47 -2.98 3.59
N VAL A 218 -6.12 -4.11 3.90
CA VAL A 218 -7.44 -4.49 3.35
C VAL A 218 -8.52 -3.41 3.62
N ASN A 219 -8.39 -2.69 4.73
CA ASN A 219 -9.33 -1.64 5.15
C ASN A 219 -8.96 -0.25 4.61
N ALA A 220 -7.83 -0.10 3.91
CA ALA A 220 -7.46 1.14 3.25
C ALA A 220 -8.15 1.18 1.87
N HIS A 221 -9.36 1.74 1.83
CA HIS A 221 -10.34 1.70 0.72
C HIS A 221 -9.92 2.44 -0.58
N ARG A 222 -8.64 2.72 -0.80
CA ARG A 222 -8.19 3.55 -1.92
C ARG A 222 -8.15 2.80 -3.26
N TYR A 223 -7.93 1.48 -3.22
CA TYR A 223 -7.90 0.62 -4.40
C TYR A 223 -8.86 -0.56 -4.18
N ASN A 224 -10.05 -0.52 -4.80
CA ASN A 224 -11.12 -1.50 -4.63
C ASN A 224 -10.79 -2.93 -5.11
N THR A 225 -9.58 -3.17 -5.62
CA THR A 225 -9.27 -4.31 -6.50
C THR A 225 -8.42 -5.44 -5.89
N LEU A 226 -7.99 -5.39 -4.63
CA LEU A 226 -6.89 -6.29 -4.19
C LEU A 226 -7.11 -7.14 -2.92
N LYS A 227 -8.33 -7.45 -2.47
CA LYS A 227 -8.53 -8.33 -1.28
C LYS A 227 -7.73 -9.65 -1.38
N GLN A 228 -7.70 -10.26 -2.57
CA GLN A 228 -7.01 -11.52 -2.84
C GLN A 228 -5.48 -11.48 -2.62
N TYR A 229 -4.85 -10.32 -2.80
CA TYR A 229 -3.39 -10.19 -2.71
C TYR A 229 -2.91 -9.96 -1.26
N TYR A 230 -3.80 -9.56 -0.36
CA TYR A 230 -3.49 -9.38 1.06
C TYR A 230 -3.69 -10.66 1.88
N ASP A 231 -4.32 -11.69 1.31
CA ASP A 231 -4.65 -12.95 2.00
C ASP A 231 -3.44 -13.88 2.18
N THR A 232 -2.48 -13.81 1.26
CA THR A 232 -1.23 -14.60 1.30
C THR A 232 -0.09 -13.83 1.96
N ASP A 233 0.72 -14.53 2.76
CA ASP A 233 1.99 -13.99 3.24
C ASP A 233 2.96 -13.81 2.06
N MET A 234 3.75 -12.75 2.10
CA MET A 234 4.86 -12.55 1.18
C MET A 234 6.05 -13.39 1.65
N ASP A 235 6.73 -13.97 0.69
CA ASP A 235 7.92 -14.81 0.84
C ASP A 235 8.88 -14.58 -0.36
N MET A 236 9.97 -15.34 -0.43
CA MET A 236 10.95 -15.20 -1.51
C MET A 236 10.45 -15.70 -2.87
N GLU A 237 9.40 -16.54 -2.89
CA GLU A 237 8.77 -17.05 -4.12
C GLU A 237 7.76 -16.04 -4.69
N SER A 238 7.38 -15.03 -3.89
CA SER A 238 6.50 -13.96 -4.31
C SER A 238 7.07 -13.18 -5.50
N SER A 239 6.18 -12.69 -6.35
CA SER A 239 6.56 -11.96 -7.56
C SER A 239 7.17 -10.59 -7.25
N ILE A 240 8.20 -10.21 -8.01
CA ILE A 240 8.88 -8.90 -7.89
C ILE A 240 7.91 -7.72 -8.02
N SER A 241 6.81 -7.89 -8.76
CA SER A 241 5.76 -6.86 -8.87
C SER A 241 5.23 -6.36 -7.53
N MET A 242 5.24 -7.19 -6.48
CA MET A 242 4.79 -6.79 -5.14
C MET A 242 5.74 -5.79 -4.44
N CYS A 243 6.95 -5.59 -4.97
CA CYS A 243 7.94 -4.62 -4.49
C CYS A 243 8.11 -3.41 -5.44
N LEU A 244 7.42 -3.39 -6.59
CA LEU A 244 7.48 -2.31 -7.57
C LEU A 244 6.24 -1.42 -7.43
N PRO A 245 6.35 -0.19 -6.91
CA PRO A 245 5.20 0.71 -6.79
C PRO A 245 4.64 1.04 -8.16
N SER A 246 3.48 0.49 -8.50
CA SER A 246 2.79 0.76 -9.77
C SER A 246 1.30 0.89 -9.52
N ASP A 247 0.62 1.66 -10.35
CA ASP A 247 -0.83 1.77 -10.35
C ASP A 247 -1.51 0.53 -10.98
N ARG A 248 -0.73 -0.49 -11.38
CA ARG A 248 -1.20 -1.70 -12.04
C ARG A 248 -0.94 -2.98 -11.24
N GLY A 249 -1.92 -3.90 -11.29
CA GLY A 249 -1.80 -5.29 -10.83
C GLY A 249 -1.26 -5.42 -9.41
N LYS A 250 -0.30 -6.34 -9.22
CA LYS A 250 0.37 -6.56 -7.93
C LYS A 250 1.22 -5.38 -7.47
N GLY A 251 1.59 -4.46 -8.36
CA GLY A 251 2.35 -3.26 -8.00
C GLY A 251 1.58 -2.26 -7.14
N CYS A 252 0.23 -2.34 -7.15
CA CYS A 252 -0.61 -1.53 -6.27
C CYS A 252 -0.36 -1.88 -4.80
N CYS A 253 -0.03 -3.14 -4.49
CA CYS A 253 0.32 -3.56 -3.14
C CYS A 253 1.52 -2.78 -2.61
N ALA A 254 2.59 -2.66 -3.42
CA ALA A 254 3.79 -1.90 -3.06
C ALA A 254 3.47 -0.41 -2.83
N LEU A 255 2.58 0.17 -3.64
CA LEU A 255 2.19 1.57 -3.56
C LEU A 255 1.34 1.84 -2.30
N VAL A 256 0.29 1.03 -2.07
CA VAL A 256 -0.56 1.12 -0.88
C VAL A 256 0.25 0.93 0.39
N PHE A 257 1.23 0.02 0.37
CA PHE A 257 2.08 -0.25 1.52
C PHE A 257 2.83 1.00 1.99
N ILE A 258 3.51 1.69 1.05
CA ILE A 258 4.27 2.89 1.40
C ILE A 258 3.34 4.08 1.69
N GLU A 259 2.22 4.20 0.99
CA GLU A 259 1.21 5.23 1.27
C GLU A 259 0.64 5.10 2.68
N TYR A 260 0.33 3.88 3.14
CA TYR A 260 -0.17 3.63 4.50
C TYR A 260 0.83 4.08 5.57
N LEU A 261 2.11 3.74 5.42
CA LEU A 261 3.12 4.17 6.40
C LEU A 261 3.33 5.69 6.40
N ILE A 262 3.27 6.32 5.23
CA ILE A 262 3.29 7.79 5.12
C ILE A 262 2.05 8.41 5.77
N GLU A 263 0.88 7.76 5.64
CA GLU A 263 -0.35 8.17 6.32
C GLU A 263 -0.26 8.06 7.84
N LEU A 264 0.35 7.00 8.37
CA LEU A 264 0.61 6.86 9.81
C LEU A 264 1.44 8.04 10.34
N GLN A 265 2.56 8.36 9.67
CA GLN A 265 3.41 9.49 10.08
C GLN A 265 2.71 10.83 9.93
N ASN A 266 2.17 11.13 8.76
CA ASN A 266 1.55 12.42 8.50
C ASN A 266 0.32 12.62 9.38
N GLY A 267 -0.48 11.57 9.58
CA GLY A 267 -1.63 11.56 10.48
C GLY A 267 -1.24 11.83 11.93
N LEU A 268 -0.15 11.22 12.41
CA LEU A 268 0.41 11.51 13.74
C LEU A 268 0.83 12.97 13.87
N LEU A 269 1.60 13.50 12.92
CA LEU A 269 2.07 14.88 12.95
C LEU A 269 0.91 15.88 12.87
N HIS A 270 -0.11 15.60 12.06
CA HIS A 270 -1.31 16.44 11.99
C HIS A 270 -2.09 16.45 13.31
N LYS A 271 -2.29 15.30 13.94
CA LYS A 271 -2.90 15.22 15.28
C LYS A 271 -2.08 16.00 16.31
N CYS A 272 -0.76 15.83 16.32
CA CYS A 272 0.12 16.56 17.23
C CYS A 272 0.12 18.08 16.98
N ARG A 273 0.00 18.53 15.72
CA ARG A 273 -0.09 19.95 15.37
C ARG A 273 -1.28 20.65 16.03
N GLU A 274 -2.41 19.96 16.13
CA GLU A 274 -3.64 20.50 16.74
C GLU A 274 -3.52 20.59 18.27
N LEU A 275 -2.69 19.73 18.86
CA LEU A 275 -2.56 19.58 20.31
C LEU A 275 -1.46 20.46 20.91
N ILE A 276 -0.34 20.64 20.22
CA ILE A 276 0.85 21.37 20.71
C ILE A 276 0.66 22.89 20.55
N LEU A 277 1.05 23.64 21.59
CA LEU A 277 1.07 25.11 21.59
C LEU A 277 2.48 25.64 21.92
N PRO A 278 2.99 26.64 21.18
CA PRO A 278 2.43 27.22 19.97
C PRO A 278 2.40 26.21 18.81
N THR A 279 1.45 26.38 17.88
CA THR A 279 1.23 25.44 16.77
C THR A 279 2.52 25.24 15.96
N PRO A 280 3.07 24.01 15.92
CA PRO A 280 4.31 23.75 15.20
C PRO A 280 4.09 23.78 13.69
N VAL A 281 5.05 24.36 12.96
CA VAL A 281 5.07 24.36 11.49
C VAL A 281 5.95 23.21 11.02
N PHE A 282 5.34 22.13 10.52
CA PHE A 282 6.06 21.01 9.95
C PHE A 282 6.37 21.27 8.47
N GLN A 283 7.66 21.23 8.12
CA GLN A 283 8.10 21.35 6.73
C GLN A 283 7.73 20.10 5.93
N GLN A 284 7.45 20.28 4.64
CA GLN A 284 7.24 19.17 3.72
C GLN A 284 8.55 18.67 3.12
N ILE A 285 8.63 17.38 2.83
CA ILE A 285 9.76 16.74 2.16
C ILE A 285 9.26 15.74 1.14
N ASP A 286 10.04 15.56 0.08
CA ASP A 286 9.73 14.57 -0.96
C ASP A 286 10.13 13.16 -0.48
N ALA A 287 9.35 12.15 -0.87
CA ALA A 287 9.55 10.77 -0.46
C ALA A 287 10.98 10.24 -0.68
N PRO A 288 11.65 10.44 -1.83
CA PRO A 288 13.02 9.91 -2.05
C PRO A 288 14.08 10.52 -1.11
N ASP A 289 13.86 11.74 -0.60
CA ASP A 289 14.83 12.46 0.25
C ASP A 289 14.66 12.16 1.75
N VAL A 290 13.76 11.23 2.09
CA VAL A 290 13.46 10.88 3.47
C VAL A 290 14.67 10.22 4.14
N SER A 291 14.95 10.66 5.37
CA SER A 291 16.04 10.18 6.22
C SER A 291 15.50 9.94 7.63
N SER A 292 16.18 9.12 8.44
CA SER A 292 15.72 8.76 9.80
C SER A 292 15.47 9.97 10.70
N LYS A 293 16.17 11.09 10.47
CA LYS A 293 15.97 12.37 11.17
C LYS A 293 14.59 13.01 10.90
N HIS A 294 14.03 12.79 9.71
CA HIS A 294 12.73 13.32 9.29
C HIS A 294 11.55 12.49 9.83
N LEU A 295 11.79 11.24 10.23
CA LEU A 295 10.79 10.26 10.66
C LEU A 295 10.60 10.25 12.18
N VAL A 296 9.38 9.95 12.63
CA VAL A 296 9.08 9.68 14.05
C VAL A 296 9.55 8.27 14.38
N CYS A 297 10.79 8.12 14.85
CA CYS A 297 11.36 6.84 15.28
C CYS A 297 11.30 6.78 16.81
N ILE A 298 10.40 5.95 17.35
CA ILE A 298 10.24 5.75 18.79
C ILE A 298 10.14 4.25 19.04
N ASN A 299 11.08 3.69 19.78
CA ASN A 299 10.89 2.38 20.41
C ASN A 299 10.27 2.60 21.79
N LEU A 300 9.07 2.05 22.01
CA LEU A 300 8.33 2.30 23.25
C LEU A 300 9.11 1.83 24.49
N HIS A 301 9.72 0.66 24.44
CA HIS A 301 10.43 0.08 25.58
C HIS A 301 11.83 0.64 25.79
N HIS A 302 12.55 0.94 24.71
CA HIS A 302 13.93 1.44 24.79
C HIS A 302 14.01 2.95 24.99
N ASP A 303 13.12 3.71 24.34
CA ASP A 303 13.22 5.18 24.32
C ASP A 303 12.21 5.82 25.28
N LEU A 304 10.94 5.40 25.22
CA LEU A 304 9.88 6.04 26.00
C LEU A 304 9.88 5.57 27.47
N LEU A 305 10.01 4.27 27.74
CA LEU A 305 9.96 3.74 29.10
C LEU A 305 11.02 4.36 30.05
N PRO A 306 12.31 4.52 29.66
CA PRO A 306 13.28 5.20 30.52
C PRO A 306 12.92 6.66 30.80
N LEU A 307 12.35 7.37 29.82
CA LEU A 307 11.85 8.73 30.02
C LEU A 307 10.67 8.75 31.00
N VAL A 308 9.77 7.78 30.92
CA VAL A 308 8.65 7.64 31.86
C VAL A 308 9.17 7.41 33.28
N LEU A 309 10.09 6.46 33.45
CA LEU A 309 10.71 6.14 34.75
C LEU A 309 11.42 7.36 35.36
N ALA A 310 12.14 8.13 34.55
CA ALA A 310 12.86 9.32 35.02
C ALA A 310 11.95 10.50 35.41
N ASN A 311 10.69 10.53 34.96
CA ASN A 311 9.73 11.60 35.27
C ASN A 311 8.53 11.08 36.09
N SER A 312 8.71 9.97 36.79
CA SER A 312 7.74 9.39 37.72
C SER A 312 8.30 9.37 39.14
N GLN A 313 7.43 9.62 40.12
CA GLN A 313 7.77 9.63 41.54
C GLN A 313 6.84 8.69 42.31
N TYR A 314 7.35 8.12 43.39
CA TYR A 314 6.53 7.38 44.36
C TYR A 314 6.21 8.31 45.52
N GLU A 315 4.94 8.65 45.67
CA GLU A 315 4.45 9.43 46.80
C GLU A 315 3.85 8.50 47.85
N ALA A 316 4.36 8.59 49.08
CA ALA A 316 3.84 7.86 50.21
C ALA A 316 2.84 8.74 50.98
N THR A 317 1.57 8.37 50.94
CA THR A 317 0.53 8.99 51.77
C THR A 317 0.19 8.03 52.91
N VAL A 318 0.24 8.52 54.15
CA VAL A 318 -0.16 7.71 55.31
C VAL A 318 -1.59 8.06 55.65
N VAL A 319 -2.52 7.14 55.41
CA VAL A 319 -3.93 7.32 55.75
C VAL A 319 -4.31 6.25 56.76
N SER A 320 -4.78 6.67 57.94
CA SER A 320 -5.27 5.77 59.00
C SER A 320 -4.29 4.67 59.44
N GLY A 321 -2.98 4.97 59.47
CA GLY A 321 -1.93 4.03 59.88
C GLY A 321 -1.43 3.09 58.77
N ASN A 322 -2.03 3.13 57.58
CA ASN A 322 -1.56 2.42 56.40
C ASN A 322 -0.83 3.36 55.43
N THR A 323 0.38 2.98 55.02
CA THR A 323 1.14 3.69 53.99
C THR A 323 0.65 3.27 52.60
N HIS A 324 -0.03 4.19 51.91
CA HIS A 324 -0.41 4.06 50.52
C HIS A 324 0.66 4.71 49.62
N LEU A 325 1.33 3.89 48.82
CA LEU A 325 2.30 4.34 47.81
C LEU A 325 1.56 4.56 46.49
N ALA A 326 1.37 5.83 46.12
CA ALA A 326 0.83 6.21 44.83
C ALA A 326 1.98 6.55 43.87
N ILE A 327 1.89 6.08 42.63
CA ILE A 327 2.77 6.56 41.57
C ILE A 327 2.24 7.92 41.12
N THR A 328 3.06 8.94 41.01
CA THR A 328 2.71 10.21 40.38
C THR A 328 3.59 10.45 39.17
N TYR A 329 3.00 10.94 38.09
CA TYR A 329 3.70 11.21 36.83
C TYR A 329 3.74 12.71 36.59
N ASN A 330 4.92 13.25 36.34
CA ASN A 330 5.05 14.61 35.86
C ASN A 330 4.79 14.65 34.34
N LEU A 331 3.51 14.57 33.97
CA LEU A 331 3.04 14.48 32.58
C LEU A 331 3.48 15.68 31.74
N HIS A 332 3.59 16.87 32.35
CA HIS A 332 3.98 18.08 31.64
C HIS A 332 5.45 18.04 31.19
N VAL A 333 6.37 17.65 32.08
CA VAL A 333 7.79 17.51 31.72
C VAL A 333 8.00 16.34 30.76
N LEU A 334 7.30 15.23 30.98
CA LEU A 334 7.38 14.06 30.13
C LEU A 334 6.91 14.37 28.70
N GLN A 335 5.76 15.01 28.55
CA GLN A 335 5.22 15.40 27.25
C GLN A 335 6.16 16.35 26.52
N ARG A 336 6.69 17.39 27.20
CA ARG A 336 7.64 18.33 26.58
C ARG A 336 8.88 17.62 26.04
N LYS A 337 9.49 16.71 26.82
CA LYS A 337 10.65 15.92 26.38
C LYS A 337 10.32 15.07 25.15
N VAL A 338 9.12 14.48 25.11
CA VAL A 338 8.69 13.67 23.98
C VAL A 338 8.45 14.52 22.73
N GLU A 339 7.81 15.67 22.88
CA GLU A 339 7.59 16.63 21.79
C GLU A 339 8.92 17.12 21.19
N GLU A 340 9.86 17.54 22.03
CA GLU A 340 11.17 18.06 21.62
C GLU A 340 12.03 17.01 20.93
N ASN A 341 12.07 15.78 21.47
CA ASN A 341 12.96 14.73 20.97
C ASN A 341 12.38 14.00 19.74
N PHE A 342 11.06 13.80 19.68
CA PHE A 342 10.46 12.89 18.70
C PHE A 342 9.51 13.55 17.70
N ILE A 343 8.97 14.75 17.96
CA ILE A 343 7.88 15.33 17.13
C ILE A 343 8.30 16.64 16.45
N LEU A 344 8.75 17.65 17.20
CA LEU A 344 8.86 19.05 16.73
C LEU A 344 9.79 19.25 15.52
N ARG A 345 10.76 18.36 15.31
CA ARG A 345 11.75 18.46 14.22
C ARG A 345 11.45 17.56 13.02
N LYS A 346 10.26 16.94 12.98
CA LYS A 346 9.86 15.98 11.94
C LYS A 346 9.20 16.67 10.75
N ARG A 347 9.14 15.95 9.63
CA ARG A 347 8.64 16.49 8.35
C ARG A 347 7.44 15.70 7.85
N ILE A 348 6.55 16.41 7.16
CA ILE A 348 5.41 15.81 6.45
C ILE A 348 5.92 15.29 5.10
N ILE A 349 5.66 14.03 4.80
CA ILE A 349 6.12 13.40 3.56
C ILE A 349 5.06 13.63 2.47
N LYS A 350 5.46 14.15 1.31
CA LYS A 350 4.53 14.29 0.18
C LYS A 350 4.28 12.93 -0.47
N LYS A 351 3.02 12.51 -0.52
CA LYS A 351 2.62 11.25 -1.17
C LYS A 351 2.79 11.28 -2.69
N GLU A 352 2.67 12.46 -3.29
CA GLU A 352 2.76 12.64 -4.74
C GLU A 352 4.16 12.35 -5.29
N THR A 353 5.20 12.44 -4.45
CA THR A 353 6.59 12.24 -4.85
C THR A 353 7.11 10.82 -4.62
N ILE A 354 6.23 9.88 -4.27
CA ILE A 354 6.58 8.45 -4.15
C ILE A 354 7.09 7.96 -5.52
N PRO A 355 8.29 7.36 -5.60
CA PRO A 355 8.81 6.80 -6.84
C PRO A 355 7.85 5.75 -7.42
N ARG A 356 7.45 5.93 -8.68
CA ARG A 356 6.58 4.99 -9.40
C ARG A 356 7.35 4.25 -10.48
N MET A 357 7.09 2.95 -10.59
CA MET A 357 7.54 2.11 -11.68
C MET A 357 6.68 2.39 -12.91
N THR A 358 7.32 2.77 -14.00
CA THR A 358 6.70 2.88 -15.33
C THR A 358 7.17 1.72 -16.20
N TYR A 359 6.22 0.94 -16.68
CA TYR A 359 6.50 -0.14 -17.62
C TYR A 359 6.63 0.43 -19.04
N PRO A 360 7.37 -0.23 -19.95
CA PRO A 360 7.43 0.17 -21.36
C PRO A 360 6.06 0.28 -22.05
N GLN A 361 5.06 -0.45 -21.57
CA GLN A 361 3.67 -0.40 -22.03
C GLN A 361 2.92 0.87 -21.58
N ASP A 362 3.45 1.62 -20.61
CA ASP A 362 2.76 2.73 -19.95
C ASP A 362 3.07 4.07 -20.62
N VAL A 363 4.07 4.12 -21.50
CA VAL A 363 4.45 5.38 -22.15
C VAL A 363 3.56 5.61 -23.35
N GLY A 364 2.57 6.48 -23.19
CA GLY A 364 1.69 6.92 -24.27
C GLY A 364 2.46 7.65 -25.36
N LEU A 365 2.88 6.89 -26.37
CA LEU A 365 3.56 7.38 -27.56
C LEU A 365 2.69 8.29 -28.45
N GLY A 366 1.37 8.34 -28.24
CA GLY A 366 0.44 9.04 -29.12
C GLY A 366 0.80 10.52 -29.33
N LYS A 367 1.09 11.27 -28.26
CA LYS A 367 1.47 12.69 -28.36
C LYS A 367 2.82 12.88 -29.06
N ASP A 368 3.82 12.08 -28.71
CA ASP A 368 5.16 12.15 -29.30
C ASP A 368 5.15 11.75 -30.78
N CYS A 369 4.34 10.76 -31.16
CA CYS A 369 4.14 10.35 -32.56
C CYS A 369 3.49 11.47 -33.39
N GLN A 370 2.50 12.18 -32.84
CA GLN A 370 1.88 13.33 -33.52
C GLN A 370 2.88 14.47 -33.72
N VAL A 371 3.74 14.75 -32.73
CA VAL A 371 4.79 15.77 -32.88
C VAL A 371 5.83 15.33 -33.90
N LEU A 372 6.23 14.05 -33.88
CA LEU A 372 7.15 13.48 -34.85
C LEU A 372 6.61 13.58 -36.28
N GLN A 373 5.35 13.22 -36.52
CA GLN A 373 4.70 13.32 -37.83
C GLN A 373 4.67 14.76 -38.37
N LYS A 374 4.53 15.77 -37.49
CA LYS A 374 4.60 17.19 -37.86
C LYS A 374 6.02 17.65 -38.17
N SER A 375 7.02 17.12 -37.47
CA SER A 375 8.43 17.51 -37.62
C SER A 375 9.13 16.83 -38.81
N VAL A 376 8.83 15.55 -39.05
CA VAL A 376 9.47 14.72 -40.09
C VAL A 376 8.39 13.95 -40.84
N LYS A 377 8.38 14.05 -42.17
CA LYS A 377 7.47 13.27 -43.01
C LYS A 377 7.74 11.77 -42.83
N GLN A 378 6.84 11.08 -42.14
CA GLN A 378 6.90 9.63 -41.94
C GLN A 378 6.44 8.92 -43.22
N ILE A 379 7.12 7.84 -43.60
CA ILE A 379 6.82 7.02 -44.77
C ILE A 379 6.74 5.53 -44.38
N PRO A 380 5.98 4.70 -45.13
CA PRO A 380 5.94 3.26 -44.90
C PRO A 380 7.32 2.63 -45.08
N LEU A 381 7.56 1.52 -44.37
CA LEU A 381 8.81 0.76 -44.52
C LEU A 381 8.94 0.19 -45.95
N PRO A 382 10.12 0.31 -46.57
CA PRO A 382 10.41 -0.42 -47.79
C PRO A 382 10.22 -1.93 -47.59
N VAL A 383 9.77 -2.62 -48.64
CA VAL A 383 9.52 -4.08 -48.62
C VAL A 383 10.76 -4.86 -48.17
N THR A 384 11.96 -4.42 -48.58
CA THR A 384 13.24 -5.04 -48.21
C THR A 384 13.50 -4.96 -46.70
N LEU A 385 13.22 -3.82 -46.06
CA LEU A 385 13.39 -3.66 -44.61
C LEU A 385 12.34 -4.46 -43.85
N THR A 386 11.10 -4.46 -44.34
CA THR A 386 10.00 -5.25 -43.77
C THR A 386 10.35 -6.74 -43.74
N GLN A 387 10.81 -7.30 -44.86
CA GLN A 387 11.24 -8.71 -44.93
C GLN A 387 12.42 -9.01 -44.00
N THR A 388 13.35 -8.06 -43.85
CA THR A 388 14.50 -8.23 -42.93
C THR A 388 14.03 -8.33 -41.48
N ILE A 389 13.12 -7.45 -41.08
CA ILE A 389 12.55 -7.43 -39.73
C ILE A 389 11.72 -8.69 -39.48
N ASP A 390 10.88 -9.09 -40.43
CA ASP A 390 10.02 -10.27 -40.30
C ASP A 390 10.84 -11.55 -40.15
N ASN A 391 11.89 -11.72 -40.96
CA ASN A 391 12.78 -12.88 -40.87
C ASN A 391 13.56 -12.92 -39.55
N ALA A 392 13.98 -11.76 -39.05
CA ALA A 392 14.64 -11.64 -37.76
C ALA A 392 13.68 -11.95 -36.61
N ALA A 393 12.44 -11.44 -36.67
CA ALA A 393 11.40 -11.63 -35.66
C ALA A 393 10.94 -13.09 -35.54
N LEU A 394 10.93 -13.86 -36.63
CA LEU A 394 10.58 -15.29 -36.61
C LEU A 394 11.49 -16.14 -35.70
N HIS A 395 12.75 -15.75 -35.54
CA HIS A 395 13.76 -16.49 -34.77
C HIS A 395 14.15 -15.80 -33.45
N ALA A 396 13.65 -14.59 -33.21
CA ALA A 396 14.00 -13.79 -32.04
C ALA A 396 13.18 -14.19 -30.80
N ARG A 397 13.76 -13.98 -29.61
CA ARG A 397 13.00 -14.12 -28.36
C ARG A 397 12.14 -12.89 -28.13
N LYS A 398 11.04 -13.05 -27.36
CA LYS A 398 10.20 -11.90 -26.96
C LYS A 398 11.01 -10.76 -26.34
N ALA A 399 12.02 -11.08 -25.53
CA ALA A 399 12.89 -10.10 -24.90
C ALA A 399 13.63 -9.25 -25.95
N ASP A 400 14.21 -9.88 -26.96
CA ASP A 400 14.98 -9.19 -28.02
C ASP A 400 14.08 -8.23 -28.82
N ILE A 401 12.84 -8.63 -29.14
CA ILE A 401 11.87 -7.76 -29.81
C ILE A 401 11.37 -6.64 -28.88
N SER A 402 11.15 -6.95 -27.60
CA SER A 402 10.68 -5.95 -26.62
C SER A 402 11.73 -4.87 -26.37
N GLU A 403 13.01 -5.25 -26.36
CA GLU A 403 14.13 -4.31 -26.32
C GLU A 403 14.17 -3.44 -27.58
N ALA A 404 14.00 -4.02 -28.76
CA ALA A 404 13.94 -3.26 -30.01
C ALA A 404 12.78 -2.25 -30.02
N VAL A 405 11.57 -2.66 -29.60
CA VAL A 405 10.41 -1.76 -29.46
C VAL A 405 10.69 -0.65 -28.46
N ARG A 406 11.31 -0.96 -27.31
CA ARG A 406 11.69 0.03 -26.30
C ARG A 406 12.69 1.02 -26.86
N TYR A 407 13.68 0.55 -27.60
CA TYR A 407 14.72 1.38 -28.18
C TYR A 407 14.13 2.39 -29.18
N VAL A 408 13.28 1.91 -30.09
CA VAL A 408 12.56 2.79 -31.03
C VAL A 408 11.62 3.75 -30.30
N THR A 409 10.97 3.29 -29.22
CA THR A 409 10.10 4.14 -28.38
C THR A 409 10.86 5.31 -27.77
N LEU A 410 12.06 5.06 -27.20
CA LEU A 410 12.90 6.12 -26.65
C LEU A 410 13.29 7.13 -27.74
N ILE A 411 13.67 6.65 -28.92
CA ILE A 411 14.02 7.53 -30.03
C ILE A 411 12.84 8.41 -30.44
N ILE A 412 11.63 7.85 -30.54
CA ILE A 412 10.42 8.64 -30.84
C ILE A 412 10.18 9.71 -29.76
N GLN A 413 10.36 9.39 -28.48
CA GLN A 413 10.21 10.36 -27.38
C GLN A 413 11.26 11.48 -27.43
N PHE A 414 12.51 11.15 -27.75
CA PHE A 414 13.56 12.16 -27.91
C PHE A 414 13.28 13.06 -29.10
N LEU A 415 12.93 12.49 -30.25
CA LEU A 415 12.58 13.25 -31.45
C LEU A 415 11.31 14.09 -31.25
N GLY A 416 10.33 13.59 -30.48
CA GLY A 416 9.13 14.34 -30.10
C GLY A 416 9.41 15.55 -29.22
N LYS A 417 10.52 15.56 -28.45
CA LYS A 417 10.91 16.68 -27.59
C LYS A 417 11.84 17.68 -28.26
N ILE A 418 12.76 17.20 -29.10
CA ILE A 418 13.84 18.01 -29.69
C ILE A 418 13.45 18.50 -31.10
N GLY A 419 12.54 17.79 -31.78
CA GLY A 419 12.23 17.98 -33.20
C GLY A 419 13.33 17.39 -34.08
N GLY A 420 12.96 16.61 -35.10
CA GLY A 420 13.92 16.03 -36.04
C GLY A 420 14.32 17.03 -37.13
N SER A 421 15.62 17.34 -37.27
CA SER A 421 16.14 18.28 -38.28
C SER A 421 16.12 17.70 -39.70
N GLU A 422 16.38 16.39 -39.84
CA GLU A 422 16.53 15.72 -41.14
C GLU A 422 15.96 14.28 -41.13
N GLY A 423 15.01 13.98 -42.01
CA GLY A 423 14.36 12.67 -42.07
C GLY A 423 15.23 11.51 -42.56
N GLU A 424 16.41 11.80 -43.12
CA GLU A 424 17.33 10.81 -43.72
C GLU A 424 18.41 10.31 -42.76
N GLN A 425 18.53 10.92 -41.58
CA GLN A 425 19.46 10.49 -40.55
C GLN A 425 19.11 9.07 -40.09
N LYS A 426 20.14 8.23 -39.96
CA LYS A 426 19.98 6.81 -39.57
C LYS A 426 19.70 6.70 -38.08
N ILE A 427 18.74 5.85 -37.75
CA ILE A 427 18.28 5.60 -36.36
C ILE A 427 19.44 5.06 -35.51
N CYS A 428 20.18 4.08 -36.02
CA CYS A 428 21.27 3.44 -35.28
C CYS A 428 22.46 4.39 -35.05
N ASP A 429 22.77 5.26 -36.02
CA ASP A 429 23.88 6.21 -35.91
C ASP A 429 23.58 7.31 -34.88
N TYR A 430 22.35 7.85 -34.89
CA TYR A 430 21.91 8.82 -33.90
C TYR A 430 21.92 8.22 -32.48
N ALA A 431 21.39 7.02 -32.35
CA ALA A 431 21.25 6.39 -31.05
C ALA A 431 22.62 6.01 -30.43
N LYS A 432 23.60 5.65 -31.27
CA LYS A 432 24.98 5.39 -30.84
C LYS A 432 25.76 6.67 -30.54
N ASN A 433 25.67 7.68 -31.41
CA ASN A 433 26.55 8.85 -31.36
C ASN A 433 26.00 10.00 -30.51
N GLU A 434 24.69 10.19 -30.45
CA GLU A 434 24.06 11.31 -29.72
C GLU A 434 23.42 10.85 -28.41
N LEU A 435 22.73 9.70 -28.40
CA LEU A 435 22.06 9.19 -27.19
C LEU A 435 22.96 8.27 -26.35
N THR A 436 24.12 7.86 -26.86
CA THR A 436 25.07 6.95 -26.18
C THR A 436 24.42 5.65 -25.67
N LEU A 437 23.43 5.13 -26.42
CA LEU A 437 22.73 3.91 -26.06
C LEU A 437 23.58 2.65 -26.36
N PRO A 438 23.41 1.54 -25.63
CA PRO A 438 24.18 0.32 -25.83
C PRO A 438 23.97 -0.27 -27.23
N VAL A 439 25.06 -0.57 -27.94
CA VAL A 439 25.00 -1.06 -29.33
C VAL A 439 24.37 -2.46 -29.43
N ASP A 440 24.52 -3.28 -28.39
CA ASP A 440 24.00 -4.65 -28.33
C ASP A 440 22.45 -4.69 -28.46
N GLU A 441 21.78 -3.60 -28.08
CA GLU A 441 20.30 -3.47 -28.10
C GLU A 441 19.74 -3.10 -29.49
N THR A 442 20.61 -2.81 -30.47
CA THR A 442 20.20 -2.43 -31.84
C THR A 442 20.04 -3.60 -32.81
N GLY A 443 20.31 -4.84 -32.38
CA GLY A 443 20.44 -6.00 -33.27
C GLY A 443 19.21 -6.34 -34.13
N MET A 444 18.01 -5.92 -33.70
CA MET A 444 16.75 -6.11 -34.45
C MET A 444 16.37 -4.93 -35.34
N ILE A 445 17.07 -3.79 -35.22
CA ILE A 445 16.79 -2.58 -35.98
C ILE A 445 17.70 -2.58 -37.22
N PRO A 446 17.14 -2.54 -38.45
CA PRO A 446 17.96 -2.48 -39.65
C PRO A 446 18.86 -1.23 -39.64
N PRO A 447 20.17 -1.34 -39.94
CA PRO A 447 21.11 -0.21 -39.92
C PRO A 447 20.81 0.84 -41.01
N SER A 448 20.00 0.50 -42.00
CA SER A 448 19.49 1.38 -43.05
C SER A 448 18.19 2.09 -42.68
N ALA A 449 17.62 1.83 -41.49
CA ALA A 449 16.43 2.53 -41.02
C ALA A 449 16.77 3.99 -40.68
N GLN A 450 15.84 4.89 -40.99
CA GLN A 450 16.01 6.35 -40.94
C GLN A 450 14.85 6.97 -40.15
N PHE A 451 14.98 8.22 -39.74
CA PHE A 451 13.93 8.91 -38.97
C PHE A 451 12.57 8.97 -39.66
N ARG A 452 12.54 9.01 -41.00
CA ARG A 452 11.29 8.89 -41.78
C ARG A 452 10.59 7.53 -41.67
N HIS A 453 11.26 6.51 -41.14
CA HIS A 453 10.72 5.16 -40.96
C HIS A 453 10.35 4.85 -39.50
N CYS A 454 10.58 5.76 -38.55
CA CYS A 454 10.46 5.49 -37.11
C CYS A 454 9.09 4.96 -36.69
N LEU A 455 8.00 5.58 -37.16
CA LEU A 455 6.65 5.18 -36.79
C LEU A 455 6.30 3.81 -37.37
N SER A 456 6.51 3.62 -38.67
CA SER A 456 6.28 2.36 -39.37
C SER A 456 7.12 1.20 -38.79
N LEU A 457 8.35 1.50 -38.33
CA LEU A 457 9.23 0.55 -37.64
C LEU A 457 8.68 0.16 -36.26
N TYR A 458 8.24 1.15 -35.48
CA TYR A 458 7.60 0.90 -34.19
C TYR A 458 6.36 0.01 -34.34
N GLU A 459 5.49 0.32 -35.29
CA GLU A 459 4.26 -0.42 -35.54
C GLU A 459 4.54 -1.89 -35.89
N ARG A 460 5.51 -2.13 -36.79
CA ARG A 460 5.87 -3.48 -37.23
C ARG A 460 6.51 -4.30 -36.09
N LEU A 461 7.44 -3.72 -35.33
CA LEU A 461 8.07 -4.40 -34.19
C LEU A 461 7.07 -4.63 -33.04
N SER A 462 6.21 -3.64 -32.76
CA SER A 462 5.16 -3.75 -31.75
C SER A 462 4.15 -4.83 -32.13
N TRP A 463 3.79 -4.94 -33.40
CA TRP A 463 2.93 -6.01 -33.91
C TRP A 463 3.57 -7.39 -33.67
N HIS A 464 4.83 -7.60 -34.06
CA HIS A 464 5.56 -8.85 -33.77
C HIS A 464 5.60 -9.19 -32.28
N ARG A 465 5.84 -8.20 -31.42
CA ARG A 465 5.79 -8.37 -29.97
C ARG A 465 4.40 -8.84 -29.50
N SER A 466 3.33 -8.26 -30.05
CA SER A 466 1.96 -8.63 -29.73
C SER A 466 1.61 -10.05 -30.20
N LEU A 467 2.09 -10.47 -31.37
CA LEU A 467 1.95 -11.84 -31.88
C LEU A 467 2.56 -12.86 -30.93
N ILE A 468 3.82 -12.66 -30.54
CA ILE A 468 4.53 -13.56 -29.62
C ILE A 468 3.87 -13.56 -28.24
N SER A 469 3.39 -12.40 -27.76
CA SER A 469 2.69 -12.30 -26.48
C SER A 469 1.44 -13.19 -26.44
N ILE A 470 0.66 -13.23 -27.52
CA ILE A 470 -0.51 -14.11 -27.60
C ILE A 470 -0.14 -15.59 -27.65
N GLN A 471 0.93 -15.95 -28.36
CA GLN A 471 1.41 -17.33 -28.41
C GLN A 471 1.82 -17.85 -27.02
N ILE A 472 2.37 -16.96 -26.18
CA ILE A 472 2.75 -17.25 -24.79
C ILE A 472 1.54 -17.14 -23.82
N GLY A 473 0.35 -16.79 -24.33
CA GLY A 473 -0.88 -16.66 -23.54
C GLY A 473 -1.03 -15.33 -22.78
N GLN A 474 -0.21 -14.33 -23.08
CA GLN A 474 -0.24 -12.99 -22.48
C GLN A 474 -1.19 -12.05 -23.25
N ASN A 475 -1.62 -10.97 -22.59
CA ASN A 475 -2.45 -9.95 -23.21
C ASN A 475 -1.57 -8.83 -23.83
N PRO A 476 -1.52 -8.67 -25.16
CA PRO A 476 -0.70 -7.64 -25.78
C PRO A 476 -1.25 -6.21 -25.64
N PHE A 477 -2.54 -6.05 -25.32
CA PHE A 477 -3.22 -4.74 -25.28
C PHE A 477 -3.50 -4.27 -23.85
N GLU A 478 -2.75 -4.75 -22.87
CA GLU A 478 -2.86 -4.29 -21.48
C GLU A 478 -2.24 -2.87 -21.33
N MET A 479 -2.90 -1.89 -21.94
CA MET A 479 -2.50 -0.49 -21.99
C MET A 479 -3.32 0.34 -21.00
N VAL A 480 -2.69 1.18 -20.17
CA VAL A 480 -3.35 2.14 -19.28
C VAL A 480 -2.48 3.37 -18.94
N GLN A 481 -3.07 4.54 -19.21
CA GLN A 481 -2.79 5.90 -18.68
C GLN A 481 -1.55 6.66 -19.19
N THR A 482 -1.85 7.72 -19.96
CA THR A 482 -1.10 8.98 -19.96
C THR A 482 -1.55 9.83 -18.77
N ALA A 483 -0.61 10.27 -17.95
CA ALA A 483 -0.85 11.34 -16.99
C ALA A 483 -0.94 12.65 -17.77
N ASP A 484 -2.08 13.34 -17.67
CA ASP A 484 -2.18 14.80 -17.73
C ASP A 484 -3.58 15.19 -17.25
N ASP A 485 -3.67 15.62 -16.00
CA ASP A 485 -4.75 16.49 -15.54
C ASP A 485 -4.09 17.67 -14.82
N GLU A 486 -4.02 18.82 -15.48
CA GLU A 486 -3.49 20.09 -14.95
C GLU A 486 -4.35 20.68 -13.82
N ARG A 487 -5.26 19.91 -13.21
CA ARG A 487 -6.34 20.45 -12.35
C ARG A 487 -6.45 19.84 -10.96
N GLY A 488 -5.44 19.12 -10.47
CA GLY A 488 -5.25 18.87 -9.03
C GLY A 488 -6.42 18.20 -8.29
N ASN A 489 -7.39 17.60 -8.99
CA ASN A 489 -8.62 17.07 -8.42
C ASN A 489 -8.70 15.56 -8.64
N GLY A 490 -7.91 14.80 -7.87
CA GLY A 490 -8.07 13.35 -7.74
C GLY A 490 -7.74 12.53 -9.00
N VAL A 491 -7.20 11.34 -8.79
CA VAL A 491 -6.95 10.38 -9.88
C VAL A 491 -8.31 9.89 -10.37
N VAL A 492 -8.78 10.38 -11.53
CA VAL A 492 -9.90 9.77 -12.24
C VAL A 492 -9.36 8.48 -12.87
N TRP A 493 -9.65 7.37 -12.22
CA TRP A 493 -9.27 6.04 -12.67
C TRP A 493 -9.98 5.74 -13.99
N ARG A 494 -9.26 5.85 -15.12
CA ARG A 494 -9.73 5.27 -16.39
C ARG A 494 -9.92 3.76 -16.19
N GLU A 495 -11.13 3.26 -16.37
CA GLU A 495 -11.36 1.82 -16.43
C GLU A 495 -10.50 1.25 -17.57
N THR A 496 -9.58 0.34 -17.22
CA THR A 496 -8.88 -0.50 -18.20
C THR A 496 -9.92 -1.16 -19.07
N ILE A 497 -9.82 -1.05 -20.41
CA ILE A 497 -10.76 -1.69 -21.34
C ILE A 497 -10.93 -3.16 -20.93
N LYS A 498 -12.10 -3.51 -20.40
CA LYS A 498 -12.45 -4.88 -20.05
C LYS A 498 -12.67 -5.64 -21.34
N PHE A 499 -11.68 -6.41 -21.77
CA PHE A 499 -11.84 -7.24 -22.95
C PHE A 499 -12.86 -8.35 -22.70
N ILE A 500 -13.96 -8.33 -23.45
CA ILE A 500 -15.06 -9.30 -23.32
C ILE A 500 -15.00 -10.29 -24.48
N LYS A 501 -15.45 -11.52 -24.21
CA LYS A 501 -15.62 -12.49 -25.28
C LYS A 501 -16.78 -12.12 -26.20
N MET A 502 -16.56 -12.11 -27.52
CA MET A 502 -17.60 -12.08 -28.54
C MET A 502 -18.53 -13.29 -28.37
N SER A 503 -19.82 -13.10 -28.69
CA SER A 503 -20.76 -14.21 -28.80
C SER A 503 -20.42 -15.12 -29.98
N ASP A 504 -20.80 -16.41 -29.91
CA ASP A 504 -20.51 -17.39 -30.97
C ASP A 504 -21.01 -16.95 -32.36
N LYS A 505 -22.17 -16.27 -32.41
CA LYS A 505 -22.73 -15.73 -33.66
C LYS A 505 -21.87 -14.63 -34.25
N LEU A 506 -21.42 -13.69 -33.40
CA LEU A 506 -20.56 -12.58 -33.82
C LEU A 506 -19.18 -13.07 -34.25
N GLU A 507 -18.63 -14.07 -33.58
CA GLU A 507 -17.36 -14.68 -33.99
C GLU A 507 -17.44 -15.31 -35.39
N GLU A 508 -18.54 -15.97 -35.75
CA GLU A 508 -18.73 -16.52 -37.10
C GLU A 508 -18.90 -15.43 -38.17
N GLU A 509 -19.56 -14.32 -37.86
CA GLU A 509 -19.66 -13.16 -38.75
C GLU A 509 -18.28 -12.52 -38.99
N VAL A 510 -17.49 -12.37 -37.93
CA VAL A 510 -16.09 -11.90 -38.02
C VAL A 510 -15.25 -12.85 -38.88
N LYS A 511 -15.37 -14.18 -38.70
CA LYS A 511 -14.65 -15.16 -39.54
C LYS A 511 -15.03 -15.06 -41.01
N LYS A 512 -16.28 -14.72 -41.34
CA LYS A 512 -16.70 -14.46 -42.73
C LYS A 512 -16.07 -13.17 -43.26
N ALA A 513 -16.09 -12.09 -42.49
CA ALA A 513 -15.46 -10.82 -42.85
C ALA A 513 -13.94 -10.95 -43.06
N LEU A 514 -13.26 -11.77 -42.26
CA LEU A 514 -11.81 -12.02 -42.39
C LEU A 514 -11.42 -12.66 -43.73
N ARG A 515 -12.36 -13.27 -44.48
CA ARG A 515 -12.07 -13.85 -45.81
C ARG A 515 -11.87 -12.80 -46.89
N SER A 516 -12.52 -11.65 -46.79
CA SER A 516 -12.39 -10.54 -47.76
C SER A 516 -11.33 -9.52 -47.36
N LEU A 517 -10.89 -9.56 -46.10
CA LEU A 517 -9.94 -8.60 -45.52
C LEU A 517 -8.48 -9.05 -45.68
N ASN A 518 -7.59 -8.06 -45.84
CA ASN A 518 -6.16 -8.30 -45.63
C ASN A 518 -5.89 -8.41 -44.12
N ILE A 519 -5.76 -9.66 -43.66
CA ILE A 519 -5.59 -10.00 -42.24
C ILE A 519 -4.34 -9.36 -41.65
N GLU A 520 -3.25 -9.30 -42.40
CA GLU A 520 -1.99 -8.72 -41.94
C GLU A 520 -2.14 -7.21 -41.72
N LYS A 521 -2.78 -6.51 -42.66
CA LYS A 521 -3.09 -5.08 -42.54
C LYS A 521 -4.03 -4.82 -41.35
N LEU A 522 -5.09 -5.62 -41.19
CA LEU A 522 -6.02 -5.51 -40.07
C LEU A 522 -5.29 -5.65 -38.73
N GLN A 523 -4.44 -6.66 -38.57
CA GLN A 523 -3.71 -6.88 -37.32
C GLN A 523 -2.73 -5.74 -37.02
N LEU A 524 -1.98 -5.29 -38.02
CA LEU A 524 -1.00 -4.20 -37.84
C LEU A 524 -1.69 -2.92 -37.39
N GLU A 525 -2.76 -2.51 -38.08
CA GLU A 525 -3.47 -1.27 -37.77
C GLU A 525 -4.27 -1.36 -36.47
N LEU A 526 -4.86 -2.52 -36.17
CA LEU A 526 -5.51 -2.76 -34.88
C LEU A 526 -4.49 -2.65 -33.74
N ASN A 527 -3.31 -3.26 -33.89
CA ASN A 527 -2.25 -3.13 -32.90
C ASN A 527 -1.78 -1.68 -32.77
N SER A 528 -1.61 -0.96 -33.88
CA SER A 528 -1.22 0.46 -33.84
C SER A 528 -2.26 1.34 -33.14
N LEU A 529 -3.55 1.15 -33.45
CA LEU A 529 -4.66 1.83 -32.76
C LEU A 529 -4.64 1.55 -31.25
N MET A 530 -4.48 0.30 -30.84
CA MET A 530 -4.47 -0.05 -29.42
C MET A 530 -3.23 0.48 -28.69
N MET A 531 -2.12 0.71 -29.38
CA MET A 531 -0.84 1.07 -28.77
C MET A 531 -0.52 2.58 -28.82
N VAL A 532 -0.94 3.26 -29.89
CA VAL A 532 -0.60 4.66 -30.21
C VAL A 532 -1.86 5.53 -30.38
N GLY A 533 -3.04 4.91 -30.50
CA GLY A 533 -4.29 5.58 -30.74
C GLY A 533 -4.73 6.53 -29.61
N PRO A 534 -5.74 7.37 -29.89
CA PRO A 534 -6.33 8.26 -28.90
C PRO A 534 -7.04 7.47 -27.79
N ASP A 535 -7.52 8.18 -26.76
CA ASP A 535 -8.27 7.55 -25.67
C ASP A 535 -9.58 6.94 -26.21
N LEU A 536 -9.70 5.61 -26.14
CA LEU A 536 -10.85 4.85 -26.62
C LEU A 536 -11.80 4.49 -25.47
N GLN A 537 -13.12 4.51 -25.73
CA GLN A 537 -14.13 3.94 -24.83
C GLN A 537 -14.49 2.51 -25.23
N GLU A 538 -14.81 1.66 -24.25
CA GLU A 538 -15.07 0.23 -24.44
C GLU A 538 -16.22 -0.08 -25.41
N ASP A 539 -17.25 0.78 -25.39
CA ASP A 539 -18.50 0.61 -26.13
C ASP A 539 -18.52 1.33 -27.48
N TRP A 540 -17.38 1.88 -27.92
CA TRP A 540 -17.28 2.45 -29.27
C TRP A 540 -17.17 1.36 -30.34
N SER A 541 -17.72 1.66 -31.52
CA SER A 541 -17.58 0.85 -32.73
C SER A 541 -16.11 0.80 -33.16
N LEU A 542 -15.56 -0.41 -33.26
CA LEU A 542 -14.15 -0.59 -33.62
C LEU A 542 -13.89 -0.15 -35.07
N ALA A 543 -14.86 -0.37 -35.97
CA ALA A 543 -14.75 0.02 -37.38
C ALA A 543 -14.62 1.55 -37.52
N ASP A 544 -15.44 2.31 -36.79
CA ASP A 544 -15.41 3.78 -36.82
C ASP A 544 -14.14 4.33 -36.17
N CYS A 545 -13.69 3.73 -35.06
CA CYS A 545 -12.43 4.10 -34.42
C CYS A 545 -11.23 3.84 -35.33
N LEU A 546 -11.18 2.70 -36.02
CA LEU A 546 -10.13 2.39 -37.00
C LEU A 546 -10.18 3.33 -38.20
N PHE A 547 -11.36 3.61 -38.74
CA PHE A 547 -11.52 4.54 -39.85
C PHE A 547 -11.00 5.94 -39.48
N ALA A 548 -11.45 6.48 -38.34
CA ALA A 548 -11.02 7.80 -37.86
C ALA A 548 -9.51 7.87 -37.54
N TYR A 549 -8.92 6.77 -37.08
CA TYR A 549 -7.49 6.70 -36.79
C TYR A 549 -6.62 6.62 -38.06
N LEU A 550 -7.11 5.96 -39.10
CA LEU A 550 -6.41 5.83 -40.39
C LEU A 550 -6.62 7.05 -41.29
N ASP A 551 -7.66 7.84 -41.04
CA ASP A 551 -7.96 9.05 -41.79
C ASP A 551 -6.83 10.08 -41.62
N GLY A 552 -6.14 10.41 -42.73
CA GLY A 552 -4.97 11.30 -42.72
C GLY A 552 -3.65 10.68 -42.22
N LYS A 553 -3.61 9.38 -41.89
CA LYS A 553 -2.36 8.70 -41.45
C LYS A 553 -1.37 8.45 -42.59
N TYR A 554 -1.86 8.13 -43.79
CA TYR A 554 -1.07 7.95 -45.01
C TYR A 554 -1.77 8.65 -46.19
N ASP A 555 -0.98 9.26 -47.08
CA ASP A 555 -1.46 10.12 -48.18
C ASP A 555 -2.34 9.37 -49.22
N ASP A 556 -2.37 8.02 -49.26
CA ASP A 556 -3.01 7.23 -50.34
C ASP A 556 -3.53 5.83 -49.90
N THR A 557 -4.44 5.74 -48.91
CA THR A 557 -5.10 4.45 -48.60
C THR A 557 -6.62 4.55 -48.55
N ASP A 558 -7.30 3.77 -49.40
CA ASP A 558 -8.73 3.48 -49.23
C ASP A 558 -8.94 2.79 -47.87
N ASN A 559 -9.64 3.48 -46.96
CA ASN A 559 -9.92 3.02 -45.61
C ASN A 559 -11.30 2.38 -45.47
N ASN A 560 -12.06 2.26 -46.57
CA ASN A 560 -13.41 1.69 -46.55
C ASN A 560 -13.44 0.19 -46.18
N TRP A 561 -12.30 -0.49 -46.21
CA TRP A 561 -12.19 -1.87 -45.72
C TRP A 561 -12.53 -1.99 -44.24
N CYS A 562 -12.42 -0.93 -43.44
CA CYS A 562 -12.80 -0.94 -42.01
C CYS A 562 -14.28 -1.30 -41.82
N TYR A 563 -15.17 -0.87 -42.73
CA TYR A 563 -16.62 -1.17 -42.67
C TYR A 563 -16.97 -2.60 -43.07
N GLN A 564 -16.00 -3.41 -43.52
CA GLN A 564 -16.22 -4.85 -43.67
C GLN A 564 -16.21 -5.57 -42.32
N ILE A 565 -15.71 -4.91 -41.26
CA ILE A 565 -15.82 -5.39 -39.88
C ILE A 565 -17.28 -5.18 -39.43
N PRO A 566 -17.94 -6.19 -38.84
CA PRO A 566 -19.32 -6.04 -38.37
C PRO A 566 -19.45 -4.89 -37.35
N GLU A 567 -20.48 -4.05 -37.48
CA GLU A 567 -20.74 -2.89 -36.61
C GLU A 567 -20.92 -3.28 -35.13
N GLN A 568 -21.30 -4.53 -34.86
CA GLN A 568 -21.45 -5.07 -33.50
C GLN A 568 -20.09 -5.35 -32.81
N VAL A 569 -18.97 -5.22 -33.54
CA VAL A 569 -17.62 -5.33 -32.98
C VAL A 569 -17.21 -4.01 -32.34
N LEU A 570 -17.21 -4.00 -31.01
CA LEU A 570 -16.81 -2.87 -30.17
C LEU A 570 -15.32 -2.96 -29.77
N VAL A 571 -14.76 -1.87 -29.25
CA VAL A 571 -13.37 -1.80 -28.77
C VAL A 571 -13.06 -2.85 -27.70
N LYS A 572 -14.02 -3.18 -26.83
CA LYS A 572 -13.87 -4.29 -25.86
C LYS A 572 -13.67 -5.67 -26.50
N HIS A 573 -13.95 -5.83 -27.78
CA HIS A 573 -13.72 -7.07 -28.51
C HIS A 573 -12.36 -7.11 -29.26
N SER A 574 -11.57 -6.04 -29.24
CA SER A 574 -10.30 -5.93 -30.00
C SER A 574 -9.32 -7.08 -29.73
N LEU A 575 -9.16 -7.48 -28.47
CA LEU A 575 -8.30 -8.60 -28.11
C LEU A 575 -8.75 -9.93 -28.73
N GLN A 576 -10.07 -10.19 -28.76
CA GLN A 576 -10.58 -11.40 -29.38
C GLN A 576 -10.49 -11.35 -30.90
N LEU A 577 -10.79 -10.19 -31.52
CA LEU A 577 -10.61 -10.00 -32.96
C LEU A 577 -9.18 -10.34 -33.38
N PHE A 578 -8.19 -9.80 -32.66
CA PHE A 578 -6.78 -10.06 -32.94
C PHE A 578 -6.39 -11.54 -32.75
N LYS A 579 -6.95 -12.22 -31.74
CA LYS A 579 -6.76 -13.68 -31.53
C LYS A 579 -7.40 -14.52 -32.64
N ILE A 580 -8.60 -14.17 -33.10
CA ILE A 580 -9.30 -14.88 -34.18
C ILE A 580 -8.52 -14.70 -35.49
N SER A 581 -8.12 -13.47 -35.81
CA SER A 581 -7.33 -13.18 -37.01
C SER A 581 -6.01 -13.96 -37.04
N MET A 582 -5.39 -14.14 -35.87
CA MET A 582 -4.16 -14.94 -35.73
C MET A 582 -4.39 -16.42 -36.04
N LYS A 583 -5.43 -17.01 -35.47
CA LYS A 583 -5.80 -18.41 -35.74
C LYS A 583 -6.18 -18.62 -37.20
N PHE A 584 -6.85 -17.65 -37.82
CA PHE A 584 -7.25 -17.70 -39.21
C PHE A 584 -6.05 -17.66 -40.17
N MET A 585 -4.99 -16.91 -39.84
CA MET A 585 -3.74 -16.86 -40.61
C MET A 585 -2.91 -18.15 -40.47
N ALA A 586 -2.97 -18.81 -39.31
CA ALA A 586 -2.27 -20.07 -39.03
C ALA A 586 -2.98 -21.31 -39.61
N ALA A 587 -4.27 -21.23 -39.92
CA ALA A 587 -4.99 -22.29 -40.61
C ALA A 587 -4.51 -22.32 -42.07
N PRO A 588 -3.89 -23.41 -42.56
CA PRO A 588 -3.53 -23.51 -43.96
C PRO A 588 -4.79 -23.34 -44.81
N LYS A 589 -4.67 -22.61 -45.92
CA LYS A 589 -5.70 -22.49 -46.96
C LYS A 589 -6.07 -23.88 -47.50
N GLN A 590 -6.91 -24.62 -46.76
CA GLN A 590 -7.71 -25.69 -47.29
C GLN A 590 -9.02 -25.06 -47.70
N LEU A 591 -9.17 -24.84 -49.00
CA LEU A 591 -10.39 -24.78 -49.81
C LEU A 591 -10.10 -23.93 -51.05
N SER A 592 -9.28 -24.49 -51.93
CA SER A 592 -9.45 -24.31 -53.37
C SER A 592 -10.18 -25.54 -53.87
N GLU A 593 -11.50 -25.43 -54.02
CA GLU A 593 -12.33 -25.97 -55.11
C GLU A 593 -13.79 -25.54 -54.92
#